data_AF-A0A6C7ECH1-F1
#
_entry.id   AF-A0A6C7ECH1-F1
#
_cell.length_a   1.000
_cell.length_b   1.000
_cell.length_c   1.000
_cell.angle_alpha   90.00
_cell.angle_beta   90.00
_cell.angle_gamma   90.00
#
_symmetry.space_group_name_H-M   'P 1'
#
loop_
_entity.id
_entity.type
_entity.pdbx_description
1 polymer ?
#
loop_
_entity_poly.entity_id
_entity_poly.type
_entity_poly.pdbx_seq_one_letter_code
_entity_poly.pdbx_strand_id
1 'polypeptide(L)'
;MPGMYGVPQDLDLSAVAGEFTTQVRVGQYDLQFTFGSVNFAVQSQVSVLDGERVVARWSEGVWPEAGFFDVMNAAVVGWTIGPDRIDLDLENGLSLRFVDDSEQYETMQIRIGDDLWVI
;
A
#
# COMPACT_ATOMS: atom_id res chain seq x y z
N MET A 1 -2.93 5.34 26.21
CA MET A 1 -3.74 6.31 25.42
C MET A 1 -3.89 5.69 24.04
N PRO A 2 -5.06 5.70 23.39
CA PRO A 2 -5.14 5.21 22.02
C PRO A 2 -4.30 6.18 21.16
N GLY A 3 -3.22 5.66 20.58
CA GLY A 3 -2.13 6.45 20.02
C GLY A 3 -2.59 7.29 18.83
N MET A 4 -2.10 8.52 18.78
CA MET A 4 -2.31 9.50 17.71
C MET A 4 -1.53 9.15 16.42
N TYR A 5 -0.97 7.92 16.35
CA TYR A 5 0.00 7.45 15.35
C TYR A 5 -0.36 6.02 14.93
N GLY A 6 -0.08 5.68 13.67
CA GLY A 6 -0.46 4.41 13.05
C GLY A 6 -1.63 4.54 12.08
N VAL A 7 -1.95 3.44 11.40
CA VAL A 7 -3.00 3.43 10.37
C VAL A 7 -4.39 3.59 11.01
N PRO A 8 -5.23 4.55 10.55
CA PRO A 8 -6.58 4.74 11.05
C PRO A 8 -7.43 3.47 10.86
N GLN A 9 -7.98 2.94 11.94
CA GLN A 9 -8.75 1.69 11.91
C GLN A 9 -10.15 1.87 11.29
N ASP A 10 -10.60 3.11 11.15
CA ASP A 10 -11.84 3.51 10.49
C ASP A 10 -11.64 3.96 9.03
N LEU A 11 -10.42 3.86 8.50
CA LEU A 11 -10.14 4.10 7.08
C LEU A 11 -10.95 3.12 6.22
N ASP A 12 -11.80 3.67 5.34
CA ASP A 12 -12.60 2.88 4.42
C ASP A 12 -11.89 2.72 3.07
N LEU A 13 -11.42 1.49 2.79
CA LEU A 13 -10.78 1.12 1.54
C LEU A 13 -11.74 0.44 0.55
N SER A 14 -13.07 0.51 0.76
CA SER A 14 -14.03 -0.15 -0.15
C SER A 14 -13.89 0.29 -1.60
N ALA A 15 -13.35 1.48 -1.85
CA ALA A 15 -13.09 2.03 -3.18
C ALA A 15 -12.00 1.27 -3.97
N VAL A 16 -11.13 0.46 -3.33
CA VAL A 16 -10.18 -0.39 -4.06
C VAL A 16 -10.79 -1.72 -4.49
N ALA A 17 -11.95 -2.12 -3.97
CA ALA A 17 -12.53 -3.43 -4.23
C ALA A 17 -12.82 -3.64 -5.73
N GLY A 18 -12.23 -4.68 -6.32
CA GLY A 18 -12.37 -4.99 -7.75
C GLY A 18 -11.53 -4.11 -8.68
N GLU A 19 -10.90 -3.05 -8.17
CA GLU A 19 -9.91 -2.27 -8.92
C GLU A 19 -8.59 -3.02 -8.99
N PHE A 20 -7.75 -2.69 -9.97
CA PHE A 20 -6.44 -3.30 -10.16
C PHE A 20 -5.35 -2.23 -10.29
N THR A 21 -4.11 -2.63 -10.02
CA THR A 21 -2.97 -1.72 -10.17
C THR A 21 -2.79 -1.34 -11.64
N THR A 22 -3.10 -0.09 -11.98
CA THR A 22 -2.92 0.46 -13.33
C THR A 22 -1.58 1.18 -13.48
N GLN A 23 -1.04 1.68 -12.39
CA GLN A 23 0.24 2.40 -12.35
C GLN A 23 1.02 2.04 -11.09
N VAL A 24 2.32 1.82 -11.28
CA VAL A 24 3.34 1.89 -10.23
C VAL A 24 4.30 3.01 -10.63
N ARG A 25 4.43 4.04 -9.79
CA ARG A 25 5.35 5.18 -10.02
C ARG A 25 6.46 5.15 -9.00
N VAL A 26 7.70 5.27 -9.48
CA VAL A 26 8.90 5.24 -8.63
C VAL A 26 9.44 6.66 -8.53
N GLY A 27 9.29 7.26 -7.35
CA GLY A 27 9.94 8.50 -6.97
C GLY A 27 11.33 8.22 -6.37
N GLN A 28 12.07 9.29 -6.08
CA GLN A 28 13.36 9.17 -5.38
C GLN A 28 13.19 8.64 -3.95
N TYR A 29 12.07 9.02 -3.31
CA TYR A 29 11.77 8.76 -1.90
C TYR A 29 10.38 8.17 -1.68
N ASP A 30 9.65 7.88 -2.76
CA ASP A 30 8.32 7.31 -2.67
C ASP A 30 8.09 6.22 -3.72
N LEU A 31 7.20 5.29 -3.39
CA LEU A 31 6.61 4.34 -4.31
C LEU A 31 5.10 4.57 -4.30
N GLN A 32 4.52 4.73 -5.48
CA GLN A 32 3.12 5.08 -5.62
C GLN A 32 2.35 4.05 -6.43
N PHE A 33 1.13 3.76 -5.99
CA PHE A 33 0.21 2.80 -6.62
C PHE A 33 -1.11 3.48 -6.96
N THR A 34 -1.72 3.09 -8.08
CA THR A 34 -3.04 3.59 -8.49
C THR A 34 -3.99 2.43 -8.75
N PHE A 35 -5.10 2.41 -8.00
CA PHE A 35 -6.20 1.46 -8.09
C PHE A 35 -7.48 2.24 -8.36
N GLY A 36 -7.92 2.32 -9.61
CA GLY A 36 -9.07 3.15 -9.99
C GLY A 36 -8.90 4.61 -9.55
N SER A 37 -9.78 5.06 -8.64
CA SER A 37 -9.76 6.41 -8.05
C SER A 37 -8.86 6.54 -6.81
N VAL A 38 -8.32 5.42 -6.30
CA VAL A 38 -7.50 5.37 -5.10
C VAL A 38 -6.01 5.44 -5.45
N ASN A 39 -5.29 6.31 -4.76
CA ASN A 39 -3.85 6.47 -4.94
C ASN A 39 -3.14 6.31 -3.60
N PHE A 40 -2.15 5.42 -3.56
CA PHE A 40 -1.22 5.30 -2.45
C PHE A 40 0.09 5.96 -2.85
N ALA A 41 0.69 6.74 -1.97
CA ALA A 41 2.08 7.18 -2.05
C ALA A 41 2.74 6.81 -0.72
N VAL A 42 3.78 5.98 -0.78
CA VAL A 42 4.40 5.37 0.39
C VAL A 42 5.88 5.71 0.41
N GLN A 43 6.36 6.19 1.55
CA GLN A 43 7.74 6.63 1.80
C GLN A 43 8.48 5.67 2.75
N SER A 44 7.81 4.62 3.19
CA SER A 44 8.28 3.54 4.05
C SER A 44 8.30 2.20 3.29
N GLN A 45 8.54 1.10 4.01
CA GLN A 45 8.61 -0.22 3.39
C GLN A 45 7.30 -0.65 2.70
N VAL A 46 7.44 -1.14 1.46
CA VAL A 46 6.38 -1.85 0.74
C VAL A 46 6.85 -3.27 0.44
N SER A 47 5.96 -4.26 0.55
CA SER A 47 6.27 -5.66 0.24
C SER A 47 5.20 -6.29 -0.63
N VAL A 48 5.63 -7.18 -1.53
CA VAL A 48 4.75 -8.14 -2.22
C VAL A 48 4.91 -9.48 -1.53
N LEU A 49 3.79 -10.10 -1.18
CA LEU A 49 3.75 -11.39 -0.50
C LEU A 49 3.03 -12.44 -1.36
N ASP A 50 3.48 -13.68 -1.24
CA ASP A 50 2.78 -14.90 -1.69
C ASP A 50 2.45 -15.70 -0.42
N GLY A 51 1.22 -15.56 0.07
CA GLY A 51 0.87 -15.93 1.44
C GLY A 51 1.69 -15.14 2.47
N GLU A 52 2.45 -15.83 3.32
CA GLU A 52 3.33 -15.20 4.32
C GLU A 52 4.76 -14.94 3.79
N ARG A 53 5.08 -15.43 2.60
CA ARG A 53 6.43 -15.30 2.04
C ARG A 53 6.57 -13.97 1.32
N VAL A 54 7.54 -13.16 1.73
CA VAL A 54 7.90 -11.96 0.96
C VAL A 54 8.63 -12.36 -0.33
N VAL A 55 8.09 -11.94 -1.46
CA VAL A 55 8.63 -12.21 -2.81
C VAL A 55 9.21 -10.95 -3.48
N ALA A 56 8.83 -9.76 -3.00
CA ALA A 56 9.47 -8.51 -3.40
C ALA A 56 9.44 -7.48 -2.25
N ARG A 57 10.44 -6.60 -2.18
CA ARG A 57 10.51 -5.47 -1.25
C ARG A 57 10.91 -4.18 -1.94
N TRP A 58 10.45 -3.08 -1.37
CA TRP A 58 10.92 -1.75 -1.68
C TRP A 58 11.11 -0.96 -0.37
N SER A 59 12.12 -0.10 -0.37
CA SER A 59 12.39 0.88 0.69
C SER A 59 12.89 2.18 0.04
N GLU A 60 12.93 3.26 0.81
CA GLU A 60 13.42 4.55 0.35
C GLU A 60 14.81 4.45 -0.33
N GLY A 61 14.99 5.20 -1.42
CA GLY A 61 16.29 5.36 -2.09
C GLY A 61 16.75 4.16 -2.93
N VAL A 62 15.95 3.10 -3.06
CA VAL A 62 16.24 1.95 -3.93
C VAL A 62 15.20 1.78 -5.02
N TRP A 63 15.59 1.13 -6.12
CA TRP A 63 14.64 0.74 -7.17
C TRP A 63 13.81 -0.47 -6.69
N PRO A 64 12.49 -0.52 -6.96
CA PRO A 64 11.67 -1.66 -6.56
C PRO A 64 12.12 -2.96 -7.21
N GLU A 65 12.07 -4.04 -6.43
CA GLU A 65 12.36 -5.39 -6.93
C GLU A 65 11.35 -5.80 -8.01
N ALA A 66 11.76 -6.72 -8.90
CA ALA A 66 10.97 -7.09 -10.08
C ALA A 66 9.59 -7.69 -9.74
N GLY A 67 9.40 -8.25 -8.54
CA GLY A 67 8.10 -8.80 -8.11
C GLY A 67 6.97 -7.76 -8.01
N PHE A 68 7.28 -6.46 -8.01
CA PHE A 68 6.26 -5.41 -8.14
C PHE A 68 5.60 -5.36 -9.53
N PHE A 69 6.18 -6.00 -10.55
CA PHE A 69 5.50 -6.14 -11.84
C PHE A 69 4.37 -7.18 -11.78
N ASP A 70 4.44 -8.14 -10.86
CA ASP A 70 3.47 -9.22 -10.75
C ASP A 70 2.15 -8.77 -10.09
N VAL A 71 2.12 -7.58 -9.48
CA VAL A 71 0.91 -6.97 -8.91
C VAL A 71 0.12 -6.12 -9.92
N MET A 72 0.68 -5.92 -11.12
CA MET A 72 0.04 -5.15 -12.19
C MET A 72 -1.16 -5.92 -12.78
N ASN A 73 -2.25 -5.21 -13.03
CA ASN A 73 -3.48 -5.77 -13.62
C ASN A 73 -4.11 -6.94 -12.84
N ALA A 74 -3.79 -7.11 -11.55
CA ALA A 74 -4.47 -8.04 -10.66
C ALA A 74 -5.51 -7.28 -9.82
N ALA A 75 -6.77 -7.71 -9.87
CA ALA A 75 -7.84 -7.08 -9.11
C ALA A 75 -7.67 -7.29 -7.60
N VAL A 76 -7.97 -6.26 -6.81
CA VAL A 76 -8.03 -6.33 -5.35
C VAL A 76 -9.31 -7.08 -4.96
N VAL A 77 -9.15 -8.17 -4.23
CA VAL A 77 -10.25 -9.02 -3.75
C VAL A 77 -10.52 -8.87 -2.25
N GLY A 78 -9.60 -8.25 -1.51
CA GLY A 78 -9.73 -8.01 -0.08
C GLY A 78 -8.70 -7.02 0.44
N TRP A 79 -8.91 -6.56 1.67
CA TRP A 79 -7.94 -5.74 2.38
C TRP A 79 -8.03 -6.00 3.88
N THR A 80 -6.90 -5.79 4.57
CA THR A 80 -6.81 -5.81 6.02
C THR A 80 -6.09 -4.56 6.50
N ILE A 81 -6.66 -3.90 7.50
CA ILE A 81 -6.06 -2.75 8.17
C ILE A 81 -5.54 -3.24 9.52
N GLY A 82 -4.22 -3.17 9.70
CA GLY A 82 -3.54 -3.40 10.96
C GLY A 82 -3.23 -2.07 11.65
N PRO A 83 -2.65 -2.10 12.87
CA PRO A 83 -2.25 -0.88 13.57
C PRO A 83 -1.12 -0.12 12.87
N ASP A 84 -0.25 -0.83 12.15
CA ASP A 84 0.99 -0.34 11.55
C ASP A 84 1.10 -0.69 10.06
N ARG A 85 0.02 -1.16 9.44
CA ARG A 85 0.05 -1.61 8.05
C ARG A 85 -1.30 -1.69 7.39
N ILE A 86 -1.28 -1.67 6.07
CA ILE A 86 -2.41 -1.99 5.20
C ILE A 86 -1.97 -3.12 4.28
N ASP A 87 -2.77 -4.18 4.23
CA ASP A 87 -2.60 -5.30 3.30
C ASP A 87 -3.73 -5.25 2.26
N LEU A 88 -3.40 -5.30 0.97
CA LEU A 88 -4.35 -5.49 -0.14
C LEU A 88 -4.14 -6.87 -0.76
N ASP A 89 -5.17 -7.71 -0.73
CA ASP A 89 -5.14 -9.04 -1.32
C ASP A 89 -5.58 -8.98 -2.78
N LEU A 90 -4.82 -9.64 -3.65
CA LEU A 90 -5.02 -9.62 -5.09
C LEU A 90 -5.55 -10.97 -5.61
N GLU A 91 -6.30 -10.94 -6.71
CA GLU A 91 -6.94 -12.13 -7.28
C GLU A 91 -5.95 -13.22 -7.75
N ASN A 92 -4.70 -12.82 -8.01
CA ASN A 92 -3.62 -13.73 -8.41
C ASN A 92 -2.97 -14.45 -7.22
N GLY A 93 -3.47 -14.24 -5.99
CA GLY A 93 -2.98 -14.85 -4.76
C GLY A 93 -1.84 -14.09 -4.08
N LEU A 94 -1.41 -12.96 -4.63
CA LEU A 94 -0.43 -12.09 -4.00
C LEU A 94 -1.10 -11.08 -3.06
N SER A 95 -0.33 -10.53 -2.13
CA SER A 95 -0.76 -9.39 -1.30
C SER A 95 0.26 -8.26 -1.34
N LEU A 96 -0.22 -7.02 -1.44
CA LEU A 96 0.58 -5.80 -1.26
C LEU A 96 0.48 -5.35 0.19
N ARG A 97 1.62 -5.27 0.87
CA ARG A 97 1.73 -4.76 2.25
C ARG A 97 2.40 -3.40 2.26
N PHE A 98 1.69 -2.40 2.75
CA PHE A 98 2.19 -1.06 3.02
C PHE A 98 2.38 -0.92 4.53
N VAL A 99 3.58 -0.58 4.99
CA VAL A 99 3.89 -0.49 6.42
C VAL A 99 4.02 0.96 6.83
N ASP A 100 3.44 1.36 7.95
CA ASP A 100 3.81 2.58 8.65
C ASP A 100 4.83 2.21 9.74
N ASP A 101 6.11 2.51 9.47
CA ASP A 101 7.24 2.12 10.33
C ASP A 101 7.78 3.27 11.20
N SER A 102 7.03 4.37 11.29
CA SER A 102 7.45 5.59 11.95
C SER A 102 6.49 6.01 13.06
N GLU A 103 7.01 6.16 14.28
CA GLU A 103 6.21 6.71 15.38
C GLU A 103 6.14 8.25 15.37
N GLN A 104 6.89 8.91 14.48
CA GLN A 104 7.18 10.35 14.56
C GLN A 104 6.84 11.15 13.30
N TYR A 105 6.69 10.48 12.17
CA TYR A 105 6.53 11.10 10.85
C TYR A 105 5.51 10.32 10.05
N GLU A 106 4.72 11.04 9.25
CA GLU A 106 3.81 10.41 8.30
C GLU A 106 4.61 9.77 7.16
N THR A 107 4.34 8.49 6.90
CA THR A 107 5.04 7.68 5.90
C THR A 107 4.17 7.32 4.70
N MET A 108 2.87 7.61 4.77
CA MET A 108 1.92 7.21 3.75
C MET A 108 0.85 8.28 3.50
N GLN A 109 0.55 8.48 2.22
CA GLN A 109 -0.60 9.27 1.78
C GLN A 109 -1.54 8.41 0.95
N ILE A 110 -2.81 8.42 1.31
CA ILE A 110 -3.86 7.70 0.60
C ILE A 110 -4.91 8.71 0.15
N ARG A 111 -5.06 8.85 -1.17
CA ARG A 111 -6.11 9.69 -1.76
C ARG A 111 -7.23 8.80 -2.28
N ILE A 112 -8.45 9.03 -1.80
CA ILE A 112 -9.67 8.30 -2.19
C ILE A 112 -10.65 9.34 -2.74
N GLY A 113 -10.75 9.45 -4.07
CA GLY A 113 -11.48 10.57 -4.68
C GLY A 113 -10.85 11.91 -4.28
N ASP A 114 -11.63 12.75 -3.59
CA ASP A 114 -11.19 14.06 -3.10
C ASP A 114 -10.64 14.02 -1.65
N ASP A 115 -10.81 12.90 -0.94
CA ASP A 115 -10.34 12.75 0.43
C ASP A 115 -8.86 12.36 0.47
N LEU A 116 -8.10 13.02 1.33
CA LEU A 116 -6.67 12.75 1.56
C LEU A 116 -6.46 12.30 3.01
N TRP A 117 -5.93 11.10 3.16
CA TRP A 117 -5.43 10.56 4.41
C TRP A 117 -3.92 10.68 4.43
N VAL A 118 -3.39 11.22 5.53
CA VAL A 118 -1.96 11.32 5.80
C VAL A 118 -1.71 10.51 7.06
N ILE A 119 -0.88 9.47 6.94
CA ILE A 119 -0.61 8.45 7.94
C ILE A 119 0.87 8.47 8.23
#